data_AF-A0A8T5JXS9-F1
#
_entry.id   AF-A0A8T5JXS9-F1
#
_cell.length_a   1.000
_cell.length_b   1.000
_cell.length_c   1.000
_cell.angle_alpha   90.00
_cell.angle_beta   90.00
_cell.angle_gamma   90.00
#
_symmetry.space_group_name_H-M   'P 1'
#
loop_
_entity.id
_entity.type
_entity.pdbx_description
1 polymer ?
#
loop_
_entity_poly.entity_id
_entity_poly.type
_entity_poly.pdbx_seq_one_letter_code
_entity_poly.pdbx_strand_id
1 'polypeptide(L)'
;MALKAAMVLAGISIVLLVLYGADVAVSMGNADNEGFLPLNDMQRGMGLGGPAILLPIVAFFIALKEKSKGLGGLIIVSGILILIGGLAMIGTPAPEGVERNPLMLFAPAIIQLALGAIKIVKS
;
A
#
# COMPACT_ATOMS: atom_id res chain seq x y z
N MET A 1 -11.84 19.47 -9.46
CA MET A 1 -11.82 18.23 -10.26
C MET A 1 -10.65 17.34 -9.86
N ALA A 2 -9.45 17.89 -9.69
CA ALA A 2 -8.27 17.15 -9.28
C ALA A 2 -8.42 16.46 -7.92
N LEU A 3 -9.06 17.09 -6.93
CA LEU A 3 -9.33 16.44 -5.64
C LEU A 3 -10.23 15.20 -5.76
N LYS A 4 -11.30 15.25 -6.57
CA LYS A 4 -12.17 14.07 -6.77
C LYS A 4 -11.38 12.91 -7.37
N ALA A 5 -10.55 13.17 -8.37
CA ALA A 5 -9.67 12.15 -8.95
C ALA A 5 -8.69 11.60 -7.91
N ALA A 6 -8.03 12.46 -7.14
CA ALA A 6 -7.10 12.05 -6.09
C ALA A 6 -7.78 11.17 -5.01
N MET A 7 -9.00 11.52 -4.59
CA MET A 7 -9.78 10.71 -3.65
C MET A 7 -10.08 9.32 -4.22
N VAL A 8 -10.45 9.23 -5.50
CA VAL A 8 -10.70 7.94 -6.17
C VAL A 8 -9.41 7.12 -6.25
N LEU A 9 -8.28 7.72 -6.63
CA LEU A 9 -6.99 7.01 -6.69
C LEU A 9 -6.56 6.47 -5.32
N ALA A 10 -6.70 7.27 -4.27
CA ALA A 10 -6.41 6.85 -2.89
C ALA A 10 -7.41 5.78 -2.38
N GLY A 11 -8.66 5.80 -2.85
CA GLY A 11 -9.63 4.74 -2.58
C GLY A 11 -9.24 3.42 -3.26
N ILE A 12 -8.91 3.47 -4.55
CA ILE A 12 -8.47 2.30 -5.34
C ILE A 12 -7.23 1.66 -4.70
N SER A 13 -6.26 2.45 -4.25
CA SER A 13 -5.07 1.90 -3.60
C SER A 13 -5.39 1.12 -2.33
N ILE A 14 -6.36 1.56 -1.53
CA ILE A 14 -6.78 0.84 -0.32
C ILE A 14 -7.41 -0.50 -0.71
N VAL A 15 -8.27 -0.51 -1.73
CA VAL A 15 -8.87 -1.76 -2.25
C VAL A 15 -7.77 -2.71 -2.73
N LEU A 16 -6.79 -2.21 -3.49
CA LEU A 16 -5.65 -3.02 -3.96
C LEU A 16 -4.81 -3.56 -2.80
N LEU A 17 -4.56 -2.76 -1.75
CA LEU A 17 -3.84 -3.22 -0.55
C LEU A 17 -4.59 -4.33 0.18
N VAL A 18 -5.90 -4.19 0.33
CA VAL A 18 -6.74 -5.19 0.99
C VAL A 18 -6.78 -6.48 0.16
N LEU A 19 -6.95 -6.38 -1.16
CA LEU A 19 -6.90 -7.55 -2.06
C LEU A 19 -5.53 -8.23 -2.00
N TYR A 20 -4.45 -7.47 -2.08
CA TYR A 20 -3.08 -7.99 -1.96
C TYR A 20 -2.88 -8.71 -0.63
N GLY A 21 -3.20 -8.06 0.49
CA GLY A 21 -3.03 -8.63 1.82
C GLY A 21 -3.88 -9.88 2.04
N ALA A 22 -5.13 -9.88 1.58
CA ALA A 22 -6.00 -11.04 1.65
C ALA A 22 -5.49 -12.20 0.79
N ASP A 23 -5.02 -11.92 -0.43
CA ASP A 23 -4.54 -12.95 -1.36
C ASP A 23 -3.26 -13.61 -0.85
N VAL A 24 -2.35 -12.82 -0.26
CA VAL A 24 -1.17 -13.32 0.46
C VAL A 24 -1.55 -14.12 1.70
N ALA A 25 -2.52 -13.65 2.49
CA ALA A 25 -2.95 -14.38 3.69
C ALA A 25 -3.56 -15.76 3.33
N VAL A 26 -4.28 -15.86 2.21
CA VAL A 26 -4.81 -17.13 1.70
C VAL A 26 -3.69 -18.04 1.19
N SER A 27 -2.71 -17.51 0.44
CA SER A 27 -1.60 -18.34 -0.05
C SER A 27 -0.76 -18.93 1.07
N MET A 28 -0.59 -18.22 2.18
CA MET A 28 0.12 -18.76 3.35
C MET A 28 -0.60 -19.94 4.02
N GLY A 29 -1.88 -20.16 3.71
CA GLY A 29 -2.73 -21.18 4.33
C GLY A 29 -2.79 -22.52 3.59
N ASN A 30 -2.15 -22.66 2.43
CA ASN A 30 -2.18 -23.90 1.63
C ASN A 30 -0.79 -24.35 1.17
N ALA A 31 -0.67 -25.64 0.85
CA ALA A 31 0.61 -26.26 0.48
C ALA A 31 1.17 -25.73 -0.84
N ASP A 32 0.28 -25.29 -1.74
CA ASP A 32 0.64 -24.83 -3.08
C ASP A 32 1.04 -23.34 -3.11
N ASN A 33 0.94 -22.63 -1.97
CA ASN A 33 1.16 -21.19 -1.86
C ASN A 33 0.34 -20.38 -2.88
N GLU A 34 -0.87 -20.86 -3.18
CA GLU A 34 -1.79 -20.22 -4.11
C GLU A 34 -2.82 -19.39 -3.34
N GLY A 35 -2.95 -18.12 -3.68
CA GLY A 35 -4.06 -17.29 -3.22
C GLY A 35 -5.34 -17.56 -4.00
N PHE A 36 -6.34 -16.70 -3.80
CA PHE A 36 -7.58 -16.77 -4.57
C PHE A 36 -7.45 -16.17 -5.98
N LEU A 37 -6.40 -15.37 -6.21
CA LEU A 37 -6.02 -14.91 -7.53
C LEU A 37 -4.96 -15.85 -8.13
N PRO A 38 -5.06 -16.20 -9.44
CA PRO A 38 -4.10 -17.03 -10.14
C PRO A 38 -2.84 -16.23 -10.49
N LEU A 39 -2.19 -15.66 -9.48
CA LEU A 39 -1.00 -14.82 -9.57
C LEU A 39 0.10 -15.45 -8.74
N ASN A 40 1.34 -15.45 -9.23
CA ASN A 40 2.50 -15.78 -8.40
C ASN A 40 2.91 -14.59 -7.50
N ASP A 41 3.81 -14.82 -6.54
CA ASP A 41 4.23 -13.79 -5.56
C ASP A 41 4.73 -12.49 -6.20
N MET A 42 5.54 -12.61 -7.26
CA MET A 42 6.06 -11.45 -7.98
C MET A 42 4.94 -10.67 -8.68
N GLN A 43 4.01 -11.37 -9.32
CA GLN A 43 2.85 -10.76 -9.98
C GLN A 43 1.92 -10.08 -8.97
N ARG A 44 1.69 -10.65 -7.79
CA ARG A 44 0.92 -10.01 -6.71
C ARG A 44 1.61 -8.74 -6.22
N GLY A 45 2.91 -8.83 -5.95
CA GLY A 45 3.71 -7.71 -5.48
C GLY A 45 3.73 -6.57 -6.49
N MET A 46 4.01 -6.85 -7.77
CA MET A 46 4.09 -5.83 -8.83
C MET A 46 2.72 -5.37 -9.32
N GLY A 47 1.72 -6.25 -9.39
CA GLY A 47 0.41 -5.97 -9.97
C GLY A 47 -0.59 -5.36 -8.98
N LEU A 48 -0.52 -5.74 -7.70
CA LEU A 48 -1.39 -5.22 -6.66
C LEU A 48 -0.63 -4.29 -5.72
N GLY A 49 0.47 -4.78 -5.12
CA GLY A 49 1.24 -4.04 -4.12
C GLY A 49 1.90 -2.76 -4.63
N GLY A 50 2.56 -2.82 -5.78
CA GLY A 50 3.25 -1.67 -6.40
C GLY A 50 2.30 -0.50 -6.70
N PRO A 51 1.22 -0.71 -7.47
CA PRO A 51 0.20 0.30 -7.71
C PRO A 51 -0.44 0.82 -6.42
N ALA A 52 -0.74 -0.07 -5.46
CA ALA A 52 -1.24 0.30 -4.15
C ALA A 52 -0.33 1.29 -3.40
N ILE A 53 0.99 1.15 -3.52
CA ILE A 53 1.97 2.06 -2.92
C ILE A 53 2.04 3.39 -3.69
N LEU A 54 2.02 3.34 -5.02
CA LEU A 54 2.26 4.49 -5.88
C LEU A 54 1.06 5.44 -5.96
N LEU A 55 -0.16 4.90 -6.03
CA LEU A 55 -1.39 5.67 -6.24
C LEU A 55 -1.65 6.74 -5.15
N PRO A 56 -1.47 6.48 -3.83
CA PRO A 56 -1.61 7.51 -2.79
C PRO A 56 -0.62 8.66 -2.95
N ILE A 57 0.60 8.36 -3.38
CA ILE A 57 1.66 9.36 -3.59
C ILE A 57 1.27 10.27 -4.77
N VAL A 58 0.84 9.66 -5.88
CA VAL A 58 0.34 10.40 -7.04
C VAL A 58 -0.89 11.23 -6.67
N ALA A 59 -1.84 10.67 -5.92
CA ALA A 59 -3.02 11.36 -5.44
C ALA A 59 -2.68 12.62 -4.60
N PHE A 60 -1.68 12.52 -3.72
CA PHE A 60 -1.19 13.67 -2.95
C PHE A 60 -0.72 14.80 -3.86
N PHE A 61 0.11 14.51 -4.87
CA PHE A 61 0.65 15.51 -5.78
C PHE A 61 -0.39 16.09 -6.73
N ILE A 62 -1.34 15.29 -7.24
CA ILE A 62 -2.46 15.77 -8.06
C ILE A 62 -3.29 16.82 -7.30
N ALA A 63 -3.56 16.57 -6.02
CA ALA A 63 -4.36 17.45 -5.19
C ALA A 63 -3.51 18.42 -4.35
N LEU A 64 -2.22 18.64 -4.67
CA LEU A 64 -1.27 19.36 -3.79
C LEU A 64 -1.81 20.71 -3.30
N LYS A 65 -2.47 21.47 -4.19
CA LYS A 65 -3.04 22.81 -3.90
C LYS A 65 -4.47 22.78 -3.31
N GLU A 66 -5.16 21.64 -3.37
CA GLU A 66 -6.54 21.52 -2.86
C GLU A 66 -6.53 21.10 -1.38
N LYS A 67 -7.23 21.83 -0.52
CA LYS A 67 -7.34 21.48 0.90
C LYS A 67 -8.31 20.31 1.07
N SER A 68 -7.86 19.24 1.72
CA SER A 68 -8.69 18.07 2.03
C SER A 68 -8.09 17.21 3.13
N LYS A 69 -8.71 17.26 4.31
CA LYS A 69 -8.41 16.34 5.41
C LYS A 69 -8.81 14.91 5.07
N GLY A 70 -9.86 14.73 4.27
CA GLY A 70 -10.31 13.40 3.82
C GLY A 70 -9.26 12.69 2.98
N LEU A 71 -8.64 13.38 2.02
CA LEU A 71 -7.55 12.79 1.22
C LEU A 71 -6.34 12.43 2.08
N GLY A 72 -5.97 13.33 3.00
CA GLY A 72 -4.89 13.05 3.95
C GLY A 72 -5.16 11.82 4.81
N GLY A 73 -6.40 11.67 5.29
CA GLY A 73 -6.85 10.48 6.03
C GLY A 73 -6.73 9.20 5.21
N LEU A 74 -7.15 9.20 3.94
CA LEU A 74 -7.01 8.03 3.06
C LEU A 74 -5.55 7.61 2.86
N ILE A 75 -4.65 8.58 2.67
CA ILE A 75 -3.21 8.31 2.51
C ILE A 75 -2.60 7.75 3.82
N ILE A 76 -3.06 8.22 4.99
CA ILE A 76 -2.64 7.64 6.27
C ILE A 76 -3.12 6.20 6.39
N VAL A 77 -4.38 5.92 6.04
CA VAL A 77 -4.94 4.55 6.08
C VAL A 77 -4.13 3.61 5.19
N SER A 78 -3.80 4.02 3.97
CA SER A 78 -2.93 3.20 3.09
C SER A 78 -1.53 3.00 3.68
N GLY A 79 -0.95 4.03 4.29
CA GLY A 79 0.33 3.92 5.01
C GLY A 79 0.29 2.92 6.17
N ILE A 80 -0.79 2.92 6.95
CA ILE A 80 -1.01 1.96 8.05
C ILE A 80 -1.14 0.53 7.49
N LEU A 81 -1.91 0.33 6.42
CA LEU A 81 -2.08 -0.98 5.80
C LEU A 81 -0.75 -1.54 5.27
N ILE A 82 0.08 -0.70 4.65
CA ILE A 82 1.43 -1.10 4.21
C ILE A 82 2.29 -1.46 5.43
N LEU A 83 2.22 -0.70 6.51
CA LEU A 83 2.97 -0.99 7.73
C LEU A 83 2.57 -2.35 8.33
N ILE A 84 1.26 -2.65 8.39
CA ILE A 84 0.74 -3.94 8.84
C ILE A 84 1.27 -5.07 7.94
N GLY A 85 1.21 -4.89 6.62
CA GLY A 85 1.76 -5.87 5.68
C GLY A 85 3.25 -6.09 5.85
N GLY A 86 4.02 -5.02 6.06
CA GLY A 86 5.45 -5.09 6.34
C GLY A 86 5.75 -5.83 7.65
N LEU A 87 4.98 -5.59 8.71
CA LEU A 87 5.12 -6.32 9.98
C LEU A 87 4.79 -7.80 9.82
N ALA A 88 3.74 -8.13 9.05
CA ALA A 88 3.40 -9.52 8.74
C ALA A 88 4.53 -10.24 8.00
N MET A 89 5.24 -9.53 7.11
CA MET A 89 6.38 -10.09 6.41
C MET A 89 7.51 -10.47 7.36
N ILE A 90 7.84 -9.68 8.40
CA ILE A 90 8.93 -10.02 9.36
C ILE A 90 8.80 -11.43 9.93
N GLY A 91 7.57 -11.90 10.18
CA GLY A 91 7.30 -13.22 10.76
C GLY A 91 7.43 -14.41 9.80
N THR A 92 7.68 -14.17 8.52
CA THR A 92 7.78 -15.22 7.49
C THR A 92 9.24 -15.43 7.08
N PRO A 93 9.64 -16.61 6.57
CA PRO A 93 10.99 -16.77 6.00
C PRO A 93 11.15 -15.92 4.74
N ALA A 94 12.33 -15.32 4.55
CA ALA A 94 12.65 -14.62 3.32
C ALA A 94 12.85 -15.62 2.17
N PRO A 95 12.43 -15.30 0.92
CA PRO A 95 12.74 -16.12 -0.24
C PRO A 95 14.25 -16.32 -0.39
N GLU A 96 14.67 -17.48 -0.91
CA GLU A 96 16.09 -17.77 -1.14
C GLU A 96 16.76 -16.69 -1.99
N GLY A 97 17.90 -16.18 -1.54
CA GLY A 97 18.65 -15.12 -2.21
C GLY A 97 18.07 -13.70 -2.04
N VAL A 98 17.00 -13.51 -1.25
CA VAL A 98 16.41 -12.19 -0.98
C VAL A 98 16.73 -11.75 0.43
N GLU A 99 17.55 -10.69 0.55
CA GLU A 99 17.76 -10.02 1.83
C GLU A 99 16.62 -9.04 2.10
N ARG A 100 15.94 -9.21 3.25
CA ARG A 100 14.89 -8.29 3.66
C ARG A 100 15.48 -7.04 4.28
N ASN A 101 15.70 -6.03 3.47
CA ASN A 101 16.06 -4.71 3.94
C ASN A 101 14.85 -4.05 4.63
N PRO A 102 14.88 -3.80 5.96
CA PRO A 102 13.76 -3.18 6.67
C PRO A 102 13.39 -1.80 6.11
N LEU A 103 14.38 -1.05 5.60
CA LEU A 103 14.12 0.25 4.99
C LEU A 103 13.26 0.10 3.74
N MET A 104 13.53 -0.90 2.89
CA MET A 104 12.74 -1.11 1.68
C MET A 104 11.31 -1.58 2.01
N LEU A 105 11.14 -2.30 3.11
CA LEU A 105 9.86 -2.80 3.59
C LEU A 105 8.97 -1.69 4.19
N PHE A 106 9.58 -0.75 4.94
CA PHE A 106 8.84 0.26 5.69
C PHE A 106 8.89 1.67 5.08
N ALA A 107 9.83 1.97 4.18
CA ALA A 107 9.92 3.29 3.54
C ALA A 107 8.60 3.72 2.88
N PRO A 108 7.88 2.86 2.12
CA PRO A 108 6.61 3.25 1.53
C PRO A 108 5.56 3.65 2.59
N ALA A 109 5.48 2.93 3.71
CA ALA A 109 4.59 3.27 4.81
C ALA A 109 4.95 4.61 5.44
N ILE A 110 6.24 4.84 5.75
CA ILE A 110 6.72 6.07 6.36
C ILE A 110 6.43 7.27 5.45
N ILE A 111 6.70 7.14 4.15
CA ILE A 111 6.43 8.18 3.14
C ILE A 111 4.94 8.51 3.12
N GLN A 112 4.07 7.51 3.04
CA GLN A 112 2.63 7.77 2.99
C GLN A 112 2.10 8.38 4.29
N LEU A 113 2.53 7.89 5.45
CA LEU A 113 2.15 8.48 6.74
C LEU A 113 2.57 9.96 6.82
N ALA A 114 3.79 10.29 6.39
CA ALA A 114 4.27 11.66 6.35
C ALA A 114 3.46 12.54 5.39
N LEU A 115 3.22 12.07 4.15
CA LEU A 115 2.44 12.82 3.16
C LEU A 115 1.00 13.03 3.62
N GLY A 116 0.37 12.00 4.19
CA GLY A 116 -0.98 12.08 4.75
C GLY A 116 -1.07 13.08 5.90
N ALA A 117 -0.11 13.04 6.84
CA ALA A 117 -0.02 14.01 7.94
C ALA A 117 0.18 15.45 7.43
N ILE A 118 1.12 15.66 6.48
CA ILE A 118 1.33 16.96 5.83
C ILE A 118 0.03 17.45 5.19
N LYS A 119 -0.72 16.56 4.52
CA LYS A 119 -1.97 16.93 3.87
C LYS A 119 -3.01 17.40 4.88
N ILE A 120 -3.15 16.71 6.01
CA ILE A 120 -4.11 17.07 7.06
C ILE A 120 -3.74 18.42 7.69
N VAL A 121 -2.47 18.61 8.03
CA VAL A 121 -1.99 19.84 8.70
C VAL A 121 -2.15 21.07 7.80
N LYS A 122 -1.91 20.92 6.49
CA LYS A 122 -2.00 22.03 5.52
C LYS A 122 -3.42 22.28 4.99
N SER A 123 -4.41 21.45 5.35
CA SER A 123 -5.81 21.58 4.90
C SER A 123 -6.62 22.45 5.86
#